data_AF-A0A839E9W6-F1
#
_entry.id   AF-A0A839E9W6-F1
#
_cell.length_a   1.000
_cell.length_b   1.000
_cell.length_c   1.000
_cell.angle_alpha   90.00
_cell.angle_beta   90.00
_cell.angle_gamma   90.00
#
_symmetry.space_group_name_H-M   'P 1'
#
loop_
_entity.id
_entity.type
_entity.pdbx_description
1 polymer ?
#
loop_
_entity_poly.entity_id
_entity_poly.type
_entity_poly.pdbx_seq_one_letter_code
_entity_poly.pdbx_strand_id
1 'polypeptide(L)'
;MLRTLLVGSALATSAILLAPVVSGSVDVSDVLSARTLTTGASAITIVEAERAVDGSGFLDPRQRATYSATSVGGDAEPTAARSASPSPDASPSPDASPAPVATTEPSGGAPSAPSSTASAKPAPAPSASAPATTTSASGTGTAVVQPKPSGPAPAPAPAPTVTTPACPGMPGGSTAGAPSRTSAGGVAGTTSADLAQFAQRYNEIRVANCLPPVPFSNIRYDSCMEDRLFWMAEDPSTDPMSAWGHIGSQRSDGVPSVGCDGNLAGGSNNTGATVAQKWWDSSGHRTSLYKPTYAGTTVGVCILFAMTHGGVPNEPYSFTRSASRWVTC
;
A
#
# COMPACT_ATOMS: atom_id res chain seq x y z
N MET A 1 14.27 45.43 -47.86
CA MET A 1 13.79 44.18 -48.49
C MET A 1 13.38 43.22 -47.38
N LEU A 2 12.09 43.24 -47.03
CA LEU A 2 11.48 42.38 -46.00
C LEU A 2 11.06 41.05 -46.65
N ARG A 3 11.38 39.92 -46.05
CA ARG A 3 10.74 38.62 -46.34
C ARG A 3 10.20 38.03 -45.06
N THR A 4 8.89 38.13 -44.91
CA THR A 4 8.07 37.48 -43.88
C THR A 4 7.76 36.06 -44.34
N LEU A 5 8.11 35.05 -43.55
CA LEU A 5 7.68 33.66 -43.74
C LEU A 5 6.61 33.36 -42.69
N LEU A 6 5.36 33.22 -43.14
CA LEU A 6 4.24 32.69 -42.37
C LEU A 6 4.16 31.18 -42.65
N VAL A 7 4.37 30.37 -41.61
CA VAL A 7 4.09 28.92 -41.64
C VAL A 7 2.79 28.71 -40.88
N GLY A 8 1.74 28.29 -41.61
CA GLY A 8 0.45 27.90 -41.04
C GLY A 8 0.43 26.41 -40.71
N SER A 9 0.05 26.06 -39.48
CA SER A 9 -0.20 24.68 -39.05
C SER A 9 -1.70 24.39 -39.16
N ALA A 10 -2.06 23.37 -39.93
CA ALA A 10 -3.43 22.86 -40.04
C ALA A 10 -3.76 21.97 -38.84
N LEU A 11 -4.87 22.26 -38.16
CA LEU A 11 -5.50 21.41 -37.15
C LEU A 11 -6.32 20.33 -37.86
N ALA A 12 -5.93 19.07 -37.72
CA ALA A 12 -6.72 17.91 -38.13
C ALA A 12 -7.61 17.46 -36.97
N THR A 13 -8.92 17.64 -37.13
CA THR A 13 -9.94 17.15 -36.20
C THR A 13 -10.26 15.69 -36.54
N SER A 14 -9.81 14.75 -35.72
CA SER A 14 -10.20 13.33 -35.85
C SER A 14 -11.49 13.07 -35.07
N ALA A 15 -12.57 12.76 -35.78
CA ALA A 15 -13.80 12.23 -35.20
C ALA A 15 -13.66 10.71 -34.98
N ILE A 16 -13.82 10.27 -33.73
CA ILE A 16 -13.86 8.84 -33.36
C ILE A 16 -15.33 8.39 -33.44
N LEU A 17 -15.61 7.50 -34.40
CA LEU A 17 -16.87 6.76 -34.50
C LEU A 17 -16.81 5.55 -33.56
N LEU A 18 -17.65 5.52 -32.53
CA LEU A 18 -17.94 4.33 -31.72
C LEU A 18 -19.11 3.58 -32.36
N ALA A 19 -18.85 2.34 -32.79
CA ALA A 19 -19.89 1.38 -33.15
C ALA A 19 -20.18 0.47 -31.92
N PRO A 20 -21.45 0.22 -31.56
CA PRO A 20 -21.78 -0.75 -30.52
C PRO A 20 -21.72 -2.18 -31.08
N VAL A 21 -20.91 -3.02 -30.45
CA VAL A 21 -20.95 -4.47 -30.61
C VAL A 21 -22.01 -5.02 -29.64
N VAL A 22 -23.06 -5.61 -30.20
CA VAL A 22 -24.10 -6.37 -29.50
C VAL A 22 -23.66 -7.83 -29.42
N SER A 23 -23.59 -8.40 -28.21
CA SER A 23 -23.88 -9.82 -27.94
C SER A 23 -23.85 -10.12 -26.44
N GLY A 24 -24.85 -10.88 -25.96
CA GLY A 24 -24.78 -11.65 -24.72
C GLY A 24 -25.93 -11.43 -23.76
N SER A 25 -26.99 -12.23 -23.90
CA SER A 25 -28.08 -12.36 -22.94
C SER A 25 -27.61 -12.95 -21.61
N VAL A 26 -27.96 -12.30 -20.50
CA VAL A 26 -27.96 -12.93 -19.16
C VAL A 26 -29.30 -12.62 -18.51
N ASP A 27 -30.00 -13.69 -18.17
CA ASP A 27 -31.27 -13.70 -17.45
C ASP A 27 -30.96 -13.83 -15.95
N VAL A 28 -31.32 -12.82 -15.15
CA VAL A 28 -31.48 -12.95 -13.70
C VAL A 28 -32.64 -12.06 -13.27
N SER A 29 -33.75 -12.70 -12.94
CA SER A 29 -34.85 -12.12 -12.18
C SER A 29 -34.46 -12.08 -10.70
N ASP A 30 -34.32 -10.89 -10.09
CA ASP A 30 -34.92 -10.63 -8.77
C ASP A 30 -34.92 -9.14 -8.37
N VAL A 31 -36.05 -8.79 -7.75
CA VAL A 31 -36.57 -7.55 -7.13
C VAL A 31 -35.60 -6.37 -6.88
N LEU A 32 -35.85 -5.24 -7.56
CA LEU A 32 -35.48 -3.89 -7.11
C LEU A 32 -36.72 -3.04 -6.80
N SER A 33 -36.81 -2.51 -5.58
CA SER A 33 -37.66 -1.36 -5.27
C SER A 33 -36.92 -0.07 -5.62
N ALA A 34 -37.34 0.62 -6.67
CA ALA A 34 -36.84 1.96 -7.02
C ALA A 34 -37.78 3.04 -6.45
N ARG A 35 -37.23 4.02 -5.72
CA ARG A 35 -37.87 5.32 -5.51
C ARG A 35 -37.21 6.34 -6.42
N THR A 36 -37.98 6.88 -7.35
CA THR A 36 -37.58 7.95 -8.26
C THR A 36 -37.92 9.30 -7.66
N LEU A 37 -36.94 10.20 -7.55
CA LEU A 37 -37.18 11.64 -7.46
C LEU A 37 -36.53 12.31 -8.67
N THR A 38 -37.33 13.02 -9.46
CA THR A 38 -36.93 13.72 -10.68
C THR A 38 -36.92 15.22 -10.43
N THR A 39 -35.77 15.86 -10.67
CA THR A 39 -35.68 17.22 -11.25
C THR A 39 -34.25 17.51 -11.75
N GLY A 40 -34.12 17.75 -13.07
CA GLY A 40 -33.07 18.59 -13.65
C GLY A 40 -31.71 17.96 -13.98
N ALA A 41 -31.59 17.48 -15.23
CA ALA A 41 -30.37 17.23 -16.02
C ALA A 41 -29.16 16.53 -15.34
N SER A 42 -28.97 15.26 -15.73
CA SER A 42 -27.88 14.32 -15.41
C SER A 42 -28.04 13.55 -14.10
N ALA A 43 -28.82 12.46 -14.16
CA ALA A 43 -28.80 11.41 -13.15
C ALA A 43 -27.63 10.46 -13.42
N ILE A 44 -26.61 10.48 -12.55
CA ILE A 44 -25.61 9.42 -12.46
C ILE A 44 -26.17 8.38 -11.50
N THR A 45 -26.46 7.19 -12.00
CA THR A 45 -26.81 6.04 -11.16
C THR A 45 -25.56 5.55 -10.45
N ILE A 46 -25.39 5.90 -9.18
CA ILE A 46 -24.42 5.24 -8.32
C ILE A 46 -25.07 3.93 -7.86
N VAL A 47 -24.56 2.80 -8.36
CA VAL A 47 -24.84 1.49 -7.78
C VAL A 47 -24.00 1.39 -6.52
N GLU A 48 -24.61 1.67 -5.38
CA GLU A 48 -23.99 1.45 -4.07
C GLU A 48 -24.06 -0.05 -3.76
N ALA A 49 -22.94 -0.74 -3.89
CA ALA A 49 -22.82 -2.12 -3.46
C ALA A 49 -22.70 -2.15 -1.92
N GLU A 50 -23.84 -2.22 -1.23
CA GLU A 50 -23.84 -2.64 0.17
C GLU A 50 -23.48 -4.13 0.25
N ARG A 51 -22.20 -4.40 0.50
CA ARG A 51 -21.74 -5.36 1.52
C ARG A 51 -20.25 -5.18 1.76
N ALA A 52 -19.95 -4.56 2.89
CA ALA A 52 -18.65 -4.61 3.53
C ALA A 52 -18.29 -6.08 3.83
N VAL A 53 -17.44 -6.66 3.00
CA VAL A 53 -16.53 -7.73 3.42
C VAL A 53 -15.31 -7.01 3.97
N ASP A 54 -15.01 -7.27 5.23
CA ASP A 54 -13.91 -6.67 5.99
C ASP A 54 -12.58 -6.98 5.28
N GLY A 55 -12.15 -6.06 4.41
CA GLY A 55 -10.98 -6.16 3.53
C GLY A 55 -9.68 -5.86 4.26
N SER A 56 -9.55 -6.27 5.52
CA SER A 56 -8.26 -6.32 6.17
C SER A 56 -7.49 -7.50 5.57
N GLY A 57 -6.61 -7.22 4.61
CA GLY A 57 -5.59 -8.14 4.14
C GLY A 57 -4.57 -8.44 5.24
N PHE A 58 -5.03 -9.01 6.34
CA PHE A 58 -4.25 -9.86 7.21
C PHE A 58 -4.13 -11.19 6.47
N LEU A 59 -2.91 -11.68 6.25
CA LEU A 59 -2.72 -13.05 5.78
C LEU A 59 -3.16 -13.96 6.93
N ASP A 60 -4.44 -14.36 6.91
CA ASP A 60 -4.97 -15.40 7.79
C ASP A 60 -4.19 -16.70 7.49
N PRO A 61 -3.52 -17.31 8.48
CA PRO A 61 -2.84 -18.60 8.30
C PRO A 61 -3.78 -19.75 7.87
N ARG A 62 -5.09 -19.52 7.74
CA ARG A 62 -6.08 -20.46 7.22
C ARG A 62 -6.37 -20.38 5.72
N GLN A 63 -5.81 -19.44 4.94
CA GLN A 63 -5.83 -19.53 3.46
C GLN A 63 -4.80 -20.53 2.91
N ARG A 64 -4.68 -21.67 3.59
CA ARG A 64 -3.84 -22.81 3.28
C ARG A 64 -4.58 -23.74 2.31
N ALA A 65 -4.80 -23.30 1.08
CA ALA A 65 -5.18 -24.07 -0.13
C ALA A 65 -5.69 -23.04 -1.15
N THR A 66 -5.09 -22.83 -2.32
CA THR A 66 -5.01 -23.83 -3.39
C THR A 66 -3.99 -23.32 -4.42
N TYR A 67 -2.76 -23.83 -4.37
CA TYR A 67 -1.87 -23.84 -5.53
C TYR A 67 -1.56 -25.30 -5.83
N SER A 68 -2.55 -25.99 -6.38
CA SER A 68 -2.31 -27.25 -7.06
C SER A 68 -1.92 -26.91 -8.49
N ALA A 69 -0.69 -27.27 -8.87
CA ALA A 69 -0.22 -27.19 -10.24
C ALA A 69 -1.08 -28.10 -11.12
N THR A 70 -1.91 -27.51 -11.98
CA THR A 70 -2.53 -28.25 -13.08
C THR A 70 -1.55 -28.28 -14.25
N SER A 71 -0.68 -29.28 -14.28
CA SER A 71 0.01 -29.68 -15.51
C SER A 71 -0.97 -30.48 -16.37
N VAL A 72 -1.58 -29.84 -17.37
CA VAL A 72 -2.21 -30.56 -18.48
C VAL A 72 -1.27 -30.46 -19.67
N GLY A 73 -0.63 -31.59 -19.98
CA GLY A 73 0.13 -31.78 -21.20
C GLY A 73 -0.79 -31.73 -22.42
N GLY A 74 -0.26 -31.17 -23.50
CA GLY A 74 -0.90 -31.16 -24.81
C GLY A 74 0.19 -31.02 -25.87
N ASP A 75 0.57 -32.16 -26.43
CA ASP A 75 1.45 -32.30 -27.58
C ASP A 75 0.90 -31.53 -28.79
N ALA A 76 1.75 -30.72 -29.44
CA ALA A 76 1.62 -30.40 -30.86
C ALA A 76 2.94 -29.82 -31.40
N GLU A 77 3.67 -30.65 -32.15
CA GLU A 77 4.67 -30.26 -33.13
C GLU A 77 4.05 -29.31 -34.18
N PRO A 78 4.84 -28.45 -34.86
CA PRO A 78 5.15 -28.84 -36.23
C PRO A 78 6.57 -28.50 -36.71
N THR A 79 6.88 -29.21 -37.78
CA THR A 79 8.14 -29.46 -38.45
C THR A 79 8.56 -28.33 -39.40
N ALA A 80 9.87 -28.04 -39.37
CA ALA A 80 10.79 -27.67 -40.47
C ALA A 80 10.54 -26.46 -41.42
N ALA A 81 11.54 -25.57 -41.49
CA ALA A 81 12.21 -25.25 -42.76
C ALA A 81 13.66 -24.75 -42.54
N ARG A 82 14.57 -25.29 -43.34
CA ARG A 82 16.03 -25.10 -43.37
C ARG A 82 16.42 -23.74 -43.97
N SER A 83 17.54 -23.18 -43.53
CA SER A 83 18.52 -22.58 -44.46
C SER A 83 19.92 -22.60 -43.84
N ALA A 84 20.90 -22.99 -44.65
CA ALA A 84 22.23 -23.39 -44.24
C ALA A 84 23.33 -22.43 -44.72
N SER A 85 24.40 -22.36 -43.91
CA SER A 85 25.82 -22.15 -44.25
C SER A 85 26.36 -20.76 -44.65
N PRO A 86 27.69 -20.49 -44.51
CA PRO A 86 28.76 -21.25 -43.82
C PRO A 86 29.66 -20.40 -42.88
N SER A 87 30.46 -21.13 -42.08
CA SER A 87 31.62 -20.70 -41.28
C SER A 87 32.78 -20.10 -42.11
N PRO A 88 33.82 -19.57 -41.44
CA PRO A 88 35.11 -20.24 -41.57
C PRO A 88 35.86 -20.49 -40.24
N ASP A 89 36.69 -21.52 -40.31
CA ASP A 89 37.73 -22.00 -39.40
C ASP A 89 38.70 -20.93 -38.88
N ALA A 90 39.14 -21.08 -37.62
CA ALA A 90 40.54 -21.39 -37.27
C ALA A 90 40.74 -21.54 -35.74
N SER A 91 41.19 -22.72 -35.31
CA SER A 91 41.84 -23.04 -34.02
C SER A 91 43.31 -22.52 -33.96
N PRO A 92 44.15 -22.75 -32.91
CA PRO A 92 43.93 -23.29 -31.54
C PRO A 92 44.58 -22.44 -30.40
N SER A 93 44.35 -22.88 -29.15
CA SER A 93 45.00 -22.50 -27.87
C SER A 93 46.54 -22.75 -27.84
N PRO A 94 47.27 -22.31 -26.79
CA PRO A 94 47.39 -23.15 -25.57
C PRO A 94 47.60 -22.42 -24.22
N ASP A 95 47.40 -23.21 -23.15
CA ASP A 95 48.08 -23.20 -21.84
C ASP A 95 48.01 -21.99 -20.89
N ALA A 96 47.35 -22.20 -19.74
CA ALA A 96 47.98 -22.02 -18.42
C ALA A 96 47.21 -22.79 -17.32
N SER A 97 47.98 -23.52 -16.51
CA SER A 97 47.60 -24.43 -15.43
C SER A 97 46.79 -23.81 -14.27
N PRO A 98 46.02 -24.63 -13.53
CA PRO A 98 45.49 -24.27 -12.22
C PRO A 98 46.48 -24.57 -11.09
N ALA A 99 46.62 -23.63 -10.13
CA ALA A 99 47.25 -23.88 -8.84
C ALA A 99 46.18 -24.13 -7.76
N PRO A 100 46.40 -25.07 -6.82
CA PRO A 100 45.44 -25.44 -5.78
C PRO A 100 45.59 -24.52 -4.55
N VAL A 101 44.49 -24.06 -3.97
CA VAL A 101 44.52 -23.37 -2.68
C VAL A 101 43.56 -24.03 -1.69
N ALA A 102 44.19 -24.75 -0.77
CA ALA A 102 43.89 -24.91 0.66
C ALA A 102 42.42 -25.00 1.12
N THR A 103 42.00 -26.24 1.31
CA THR A 103 41.03 -26.66 2.32
C THR A 103 41.47 -26.17 3.70
N THR A 104 40.64 -25.37 4.37
CA THR A 104 40.76 -25.11 5.81
C THR A 104 39.42 -25.43 6.45
N GLU A 105 39.37 -26.56 7.14
CA GLU A 105 38.32 -26.88 8.11
C GLU A 105 38.34 -25.88 9.27
N PRO A 106 37.18 -25.57 9.86
CA PRO A 106 37.10 -25.36 11.29
C PRO A 106 36.28 -26.46 11.95
N SER A 107 37.00 -27.22 12.79
CA SER A 107 36.50 -28.08 13.85
C SER A 107 35.53 -27.35 14.79
N GLY A 108 34.43 -28.03 15.08
CA GLY A 108 33.91 -28.31 16.43
C GLY A 108 33.99 -27.23 17.50
N GLY A 109 32.83 -26.72 17.90
CA GLY A 109 32.67 -25.92 19.11
C GLY A 109 31.21 -25.69 19.50
N ALA A 110 30.50 -26.74 19.92
CA ALA A 110 29.39 -26.60 20.88
C ALA A 110 30.01 -26.55 22.29
N PRO A 111 29.51 -25.72 23.23
CA PRO A 111 28.45 -26.24 24.08
C PRO A 111 27.48 -25.20 24.70
N SER A 112 26.40 -25.78 25.26
CA SER A 112 25.66 -25.34 26.46
C SER A 112 24.65 -24.20 26.38
N ALA A 113 23.39 -24.63 26.34
CA ALA A 113 22.27 -23.97 27.01
C ALA A 113 22.50 -23.85 28.54
N PRO A 114 21.85 -22.88 29.18
CA PRO A 114 21.06 -23.26 30.35
C PRO A 114 19.61 -22.77 30.27
N SER A 115 18.75 -23.71 30.64
CA SER A 115 17.36 -23.54 31.01
C SER A 115 17.17 -22.48 32.09
N SER A 116 16.17 -21.62 31.94
CA SER A 116 15.51 -20.98 33.07
C SER A 116 14.00 -20.96 32.87
N THR A 117 13.36 -21.99 33.41
CA THR A 117 11.95 -22.02 33.80
C THR A 117 11.72 -21.02 34.94
N ALA A 118 10.79 -20.08 34.76
CA ALA A 118 10.18 -19.35 35.86
C ALA A 118 8.66 -19.35 35.68
N SER A 119 8.01 -20.05 36.61
CA SER A 119 6.57 -20.19 36.76
C SER A 119 5.90 -18.88 37.21
N ALA A 120 4.73 -18.66 36.61
CA ALA A 120 3.46 -18.13 37.16
C ALA A 120 3.46 -16.99 38.21
N LYS A 121 2.70 -15.93 37.88
CA LYS A 121 1.82 -15.26 38.86
C LYS A 121 0.51 -14.79 38.18
N PRO A 122 -0.68 -15.21 38.64
CA PRO A 122 -1.96 -14.69 38.17
C PRO A 122 -2.36 -13.36 38.85
N ALA A 123 -3.38 -12.74 38.24
CA ALA A 123 -4.01 -11.43 38.44
C ALA A 123 -4.26 -10.92 39.87
N PRO A 124 -4.58 -9.63 39.98
CA PRO A 124 -5.94 -9.30 40.44
C PRO A 124 -6.64 -8.20 39.62
N ALA A 125 -7.88 -8.48 39.18
CA ALA A 125 -8.97 -7.49 39.17
C ALA A 125 -9.44 -7.33 40.64
N PRO A 126 -9.97 -6.19 41.13
CA PRO A 126 -11.18 -5.54 40.58
C PRO A 126 -11.27 -4.01 40.81
N SER A 127 -12.31 -3.36 40.26
CA SER A 127 -13.28 -2.56 41.05
C SER A 127 -14.20 -1.76 40.14
N ALA A 128 -15.44 -2.26 40.02
CA ALA A 128 -16.58 -1.46 39.64
C ALA A 128 -17.05 -0.66 40.86
N SER A 129 -17.24 0.65 40.69
CA SER A 129 -17.91 1.51 41.66
C SER A 129 -19.15 2.10 41.02
N ALA A 130 -20.30 1.56 41.40
CA ALA A 130 -21.55 2.30 41.56
C ALA A 130 -21.93 2.16 43.05
N PRO A 131 -22.53 3.18 43.68
CA PRO A 131 -23.99 3.14 43.79
C PRO A 131 -24.70 4.51 43.76
N ALA A 132 -26.01 4.41 43.54
CA ALA A 132 -27.03 5.46 43.59
C ALA A 132 -27.16 6.15 44.96
N THR A 133 -27.76 7.34 45.01
CA THR A 133 -29.00 7.56 45.80
C THR A 133 -29.65 8.92 45.58
N THR A 134 -30.98 8.86 45.63
CA THR A 134 -32.05 9.86 45.70
C THR A 134 -31.96 10.83 46.87
N THR A 135 -32.49 12.05 46.72
CA THR A 135 -33.25 12.70 47.82
C THR A 135 -34.29 13.70 47.27
N SER A 136 -35.53 13.52 47.73
CA SER A 136 -36.68 14.41 47.59
C SER A 136 -36.90 15.23 48.87
N ALA A 137 -37.81 16.20 48.76
CA ALA A 137 -38.49 16.96 49.82
C ALA A 137 -37.71 18.16 50.39
N SER A 138 -38.32 19.26 50.83
CA SER A 138 -39.65 19.88 50.75
C SER A 138 -39.49 21.20 51.54
N GLY A 139 -40.20 22.27 51.20
CA GLY A 139 -40.41 23.36 52.17
C GLY A 139 -40.58 24.76 51.61
N THR A 140 -41.85 25.13 51.44
CA THR A 140 -42.49 26.37 51.94
C THR A 140 -41.81 27.73 51.79
N GLY A 141 -42.46 28.61 51.01
CA GLY A 141 -43.07 29.81 51.61
C GLY A 141 -42.62 31.19 51.10
N THR A 142 -43.58 31.90 50.51
CA THR A 142 -43.81 33.36 50.58
C THR A 142 -42.90 34.32 49.79
N ALA A 143 -43.42 34.83 48.67
CA ALA A 143 -43.79 36.25 48.47
C ALA A 143 -44.11 36.47 46.98
N VAL A 144 -45.39 36.57 46.63
CA VAL A 144 -45.82 36.91 45.26
C VAL A 144 -45.67 38.41 45.08
N VAL A 145 -44.52 38.83 44.54
CA VAL A 145 -44.35 40.17 43.96
C VAL A 145 -44.76 40.06 42.49
N GLN A 146 -45.90 40.67 42.14
CA GLN A 146 -46.39 40.70 40.76
C GLN A 146 -45.41 41.51 39.89
N PRO A 147 -44.66 40.88 38.96
CA PRO A 147 -43.69 41.59 38.15
C PRO A 147 -44.43 42.49 37.15
N LYS A 148 -43.96 43.74 37.06
CA LYS A 148 -44.32 44.70 36.03
C LYS A 148 -44.21 44.03 34.64
N PRO A 149 -45.18 44.23 33.72
CA PRO A 149 -45.11 43.66 32.37
C PRO A 149 -43.83 44.11 31.69
N SER A 150 -42.87 43.19 31.59
CA SER A 150 -41.64 43.43 30.82
C SER A 150 -42.02 43.35 29.36
N GLY A 151 -41.64 44.35 28.57
CA GLY A 151 -41.85 44.36 27.12
C GLY A 151 -41.29 43.09 26.47
N PRO A 152 -41.68 42.78 25.22
CA PRO A 152 -41.25 41.57 24.53
C PRO A 152 -39.73 41.43 24.61
N ALA A 153 -39.28 40.30 25.17
CA ALA A 153 -37.86 40.00 25.31
C ALA A 153 -37.20 40.10 23.93
N PRO A 154 -36.07 40.82 23.81
CA PRO A 154 -35.31 40.85 22.56
C PRO A 154 -35.06 39.44 22.08
N ALA A 155 -35.31 39.19 20.79
CA ALA A 155 -35.06 37.89 20.19
C ALA A 155 -33.62 37.45 20.51
N PRO A 156 -33.40 36.19 20.95
CA PRO A 156 -32.06 35.68 21.23
C PRO A 156 -31.15 35.96 20.03
N ALA A 157 -30.01 36.60 20.28
CA ALA A 157 -29.01 36.80 19.25
C ALA A 157 -28.65 35.41 18.65
N PRO A 158 -28.62 35.26 17.32
CA PRO A 158 -28.27 33.99 16.71
C PRO A 158 -26.89 33.55 17.22
N ALA A 159 -26.81 32.29 17.64
CA ALA A 159 -25.56 31.71 18.13
C ALA A 159 -24.48 31.85 17.05
N PRO A 160 -23.23 32.20 17.41
CA PRO A 160 -22.15 32.29 16.43
C PRO A 160 -21.99 30.93 15.74
N THR A 161 -22.04 30.94 14.41
CA THR A 161 -21.75 29.77 13.60
C THR A 161 -20.30 29.38 13.78
N VAL A 162 -20.06 28.22 14.39
CA VAL A 162 -18.72 27.63 14.47
C VAL A 162 -18.37 27.13 13.06
N THR A 163 -17.53 27.86 12.34
CA THR A 163 -16.95 27.38 11.09
C THR A 163 -15.87 26.36 11.40
N THR A 164 -16.15 25.10 11.13
CA THR A 164 -15.12 24.05 11.14
C THR A 164 -14.02 24.44 10.14
N PRO A 165 -12.73 24.43 10.52
CA PRO A 165 -11.64 24.68 9.59
C PRO A 165 -11.70 23.71 8.42
N ALA A 166 -11.53 24.23 7.20
CA ALA A 166 -11.43 23.39 6.01
C ALA A 166 -10.16 22.53 6.04
N CYS A 167 -10.25 21.32 5.52
CA CYS A 167 -9.11 20.40 5.44
C CYS A 167 -8.08 20.90 4.41
N PRO A 168 -6.78 20.59 4.59
CA PRO A 168 -5.73 21.00 3.65
C PRO A 168 -6.00 20.50 2.23
N GLY A 169 -5.65 21.29 1.22
CA GLY A 169 -5.69 20.86 -0.18
C GLY A 169 -4.52 19.94 -0.55
N MET A 170 -4.65 19.22 -1.66
CA MET A 170 -3.55 18.43 -2.23
C MET A 170 -2.34 19.32 -2.59
N PRO A 171 -1.12 18.90 -2.27
CA PRO A 171 0.07 19.65 -2.66
C PRO A 171 0.29 19.53 -4.18
N GLY A 172 0.94 20.54 -4.79
CA GLY A 172 1.40 20.44 -6.17
C GLY A 172 2.76 19.71 -6.30
N GLY A 173 3.14 19.39 -7.53
CA GLY A 173 4.47 18.85 -7.87
C GLY A 173 4.48 17.35 -8.22
N SER A 174 5.68 16.77 -8.24
CA SER A 174 5.93 15.37 -8.56
C SER A 174 7.11 14.80 -7.76
N THR A 175 7.21 13.48 -7.72
CA THR A 175 8.34 12.76 -7.10
C THR A 175 9.57 12.76 -8.02
N ALA A 176 10.77 12.60 -7.47
CA ALA A 176 12.04 12.58 -8.24
C ALA A 176 12.28 11.33 -9.10
N GLY A 177 11.34 10.37 -9.12
CA GLY A 177 11.46 9.10 -9.84
C GLY A 177 12.21 8.02 -9.03
N ALA A 178 12.18 6.80 -9.56
CA ALA A 178 12.87 5.63 -9.03
C ALA A 178 13.68 4.95 -10.14
N PRO A 179 14.79 4.26 -9.81
CA PRO A 179 15.75 3.80 -10.80
C PRO A 179 15.30 2.57 -11.59
N SER A 180 14.22 1.88 -11.20
CA SER A 180 13.77 0.63 -11.81
C SER A 180 14.90 -0.43 -11.88
N ARG A 181 15.71 -0.53 -10.83
CA ARG A 181 16.85 -1.47 -10.80
C ARG A 181 16.34 -2.91 -10.77
N THR A 182 17.17 -3.84 -11.23
CA THR A 182 16.93 -5.28 -11.13
C THR A 182 17.97 -5.89 -10.19
N SER A 183 17.55 -6.80 -9.32
CA SER A 183 18.44 -7.51 -8.42
C SER A 183 19.33 -8.53 -9.15
N ALA A 184 20.32 -9.10 -8.47
CA ALA A 184 21.19 -10.12 -9.06
C ALA A 184 20.42 -11.42 -9.41
N GLY A 185 19.40 -11.76 -8.62
CA GLY A 185 18.47 -12.85 -8.87
C GLY A 185 17.38 -12.55 -9.92
N GLY A 186 17.40 -11.37 -10.54
CA GLY A 186 16.44 -11.01 -11.60
C GLY A 186 15.12 -10.42 -11.10
N VAL A 187 14.99 -10.09 -9.81
CA VAL A 187 13.79 -9.46 -9.25
C VAL A 187 13.74 -8.00 -9.68
N ALA A 188 12.60 -7.57 -10.24
CA ALA A 188 12.42 -6.19 -10.67
C ALA A 188 12.14 -5.27 -9.47
N GLY A 189 12.76 -4.10 -9.45
CA GLY A 189 12.61 -3.09 -8.39
C GLY A 189 11.55 -2.03 -8.67
N THR A 190 11.61 -0.97 -7.86
CA THR A 190 10.67 0.14 -7.76
C THR A 190 10.72 0.94 -9.04
N THR A 191 9.58 1.04 -9.72
CA THR A 191 9.44 1.90 -10.89
C THR A 191 9.05 3.32 -10.49
N SER A 192 9.31 4.28 -11.38
CA SER A 192 8.82 5.65 -11.18
C SER A 192 7.29 5.72 -11.13
N ALA A 193 6.59 4.79 -11.78
CA ALA A 193 5.13 4.70 -11.71
C ALA A 193 4.65 4.25 -10.32
N ASP A 194 5.31 3.24 -9.72
CA ASP A 194 4.99 2.78 -8.37
C ASP A 194 5.11 3.92 -7.35
N LEU A 195 6.23 4.67 -7.42
CA LEU A 195 6.49 5.79 -6.51
C LEU A 195 5.46 6.92 -6.70
N ALA A 196 5.12 7.28 -7.95
CA ALA A 196 4.14 8.32 -8.23
C ALA A 196 2.74 7.94 -7.76
N GLN A 197 2.31 6.70 -8.03
CA GLN A 197 1.01 6.17 -7.58
C GLN A 197 0.92 6.10 -6.05
N PHE A 198 1.99 5.65 -5.39
CA PHE A 198 2.08 5.66 -3.94
C PHE A 198 1.96 7.08 -3.39
N ALA A 199 2.77 8.02 -3.90
CA ALA A 199 2.80 9.39 -3.43
C ALA A 199 1.45 10.09 -3.57
N GLN A 200 0.79 9.89 -4.72
CA GLN A 200 -0.54 10.43 -4.97
C GLN A 200 -1.54 9.88 -3.97
N ARG A 201 -1.67 8.55 -3.87
CA ARG A 201 -2.65 7.92 -2.99
C ARG A 201 -2.38 8.20 -1.52
N TYR A 202 -1.12 8.24 -1.11
CA TYR A 202 -0.71 8.58 0.25
C TYR A 202 -1.23 9.97 0.65
N ASN A 203 -1.01 10.98 -0.19
CA ASN A 203 -1.48 12.34 0.09
C ASN A 203 -3.00 12.50 -0.04
N GLU A 204 -3.65 11.80 -0.98
CA GLU A 204 -5.12 11.77 -1.05
C GLU A 204 -5.73 11.27 0.25
N ILE A 205 -5.19 10.17 0.81
CA ILE A 205 -5.62 9.62 2.10
C ILE A 205 -5.41 10.64 3.22
N ARG A 206 -4.25 11.33 3.26
CA ARG A 206 -3.98 12.38 4.26
C ARG A 206 -5.00 13.51 4.18
N VAL A 207 -5.22 14.05 2.99
CA VAL A 207 -6.17 15.15 2.74
C VAL A 207 -7.61 14.74 3.10
N ALA A 208 -8.05 13.55 2.69
CA ALA A 208 -9.38 13.02 3.00
C ALA A 208 -9.63 12.87 4.51
N ASN A 209 -8.56 12.74 5.30
CA ASN A 209 -8.60 12.63 6.76
C ASN A 209 -8.11 13.91 7.46
N CYS A 210 -8.05 15.02 6.73
CA CYS A 210 -7.68 16.34 7.23
C CYS A 210 -6.30 16.40 7.89
N LEU A 211 -5.39 15.52 7.46
CA LEU A 211 -3.99 15.52 7.83
C LEU A 211 -3.21 16.42 6.86
N PRO A 212 -2.22 17.21 7.34
CA PRO A 212 -1.36 17.98 6.44
C PRO A 212 -0.65 17.05 5.45
N PRO A 213 -0.72 17.28 4.13
CA PRO A 213 -0.04 16.43 3.16
C PRO A 213 1.48 16.61 3.25
N VAL A 214 2.22 15.63 2.73
CA VAL A 214 3.68 15.71 2.58
C VAL A 214 4.00 16.23 1.18
N PRO A 215 4.92 17.20 1.00
CA PRO A 215 5.32 17.65 -0.34
C PRO A 215 5.75 16.46 -1.22
N PHE A 216 5.34 16.45 -2.49
CA PHE A 216 5.70 15.35 -3.41
C PHE A 216 7.21 15.15 -3.55
N SER A 217 8.01 16.21 -3.46
CA SER A 217 9.47 16.17 -3.44
C SER A 217 10.08 15.47 -2.21
N ASN A 218 9.29 15.28 -1.15
CA ASN A 218 9.68 14.57 0.06
C ASN A 218 9.16 13.12 0.10
N ILE A 219 8.43 12.67 -0.91
CA ILE A 219 8.11 11.25 -1.09
C ILE A 219 9.14 10.67 -2.06
N ARG A 220 10.04 9.84 -1.53
CA ARG A 220 11.29 9.46 -2.20
C ARG A 220 11.48 7.97 -2.25
N TYR A 221 12.09 7.51 -3.33
CA TYR A 221 12.67 6.18 -3.42
C TYR A 221 13.76 5.99 -2.34
N ASP A 222 13.86 4.78 -1.78
CA ASP A 222 14.91 4.40 -0.83
C ASP A 222 15.53 3.05 -1.20
N SER A 223 16.80 3.09 -1.60
CA SER A 223 17.52 1.90 -2.04
C SER A 223 17.79 0.90 -0.92
N CYS A 224 17.95 1.37 0.32
CA CYS A 224 18.23 0.51 1.46
C CYS A 224 17.02 -0.37 1.81
N MET A 225 15.81 0.18 1.77
CA MET A 225 14.59 -0.62 1.90
C MET A 225 14.40 -1.56 0.71
N GLU A 226 14.74 -1.13 -0.50
CA GLU A 226 14.67 -2.01 -1.67
C GLU A 226 15.66 -3.18 -1.59
N ASP A 227 16.86 -2.99 -1.03
CA ASP A 227 17.82 -4.08 -0.77
C ASP A 227 17.19 -5.14 0.15
N ARG A 228 16.43 -4.69 1.15
CA ARG A 228 15.70 -5.59 2.05
C ARG A 228 14.61 -6.36 1.32
N LEU A 229 13.87 -5.70 0.43
CA LEU A 229 12.81 -6.33 -0.36
C LEU A 229 13.38 -7.35 -1.36
N PHE A 230 14.48 -7.04 -2.04
CA PHE A 230 15.19 -8.00 -2.89
C PHE A 230 15.69 -9.19 -2.10
N TRP A 231 16.29 -8.96 -0.93
CA TRP A 231 16.73 -10.05 -0.06
C TRP A 231 15.58 -11.01 0.29
N MET A 232 14.37 -10.50 0.57
CA MET A 232 13.19 -11.33 0.82
C MET A 232 12.71 -12.04 -0.45
N ALA A 233 12.70 -11.34 -1.58
CA ALA A 233 12.24 -11.89 -2.87
C ALA A 233 13.19 -12.91 -3.50
N GLU A 234 14.45 -12.93 -3.06
CA GLU A 234 15.47 -13.84 -3.54
C GLU A 234 15.62 -15.10 -2.67
N ASP A 235 14.78 -15.30 -1.65
CA ASP A 235 14.78 -16.51 -0.84
C ASP A 235 14.45 -17.73 -1.73
N PRO A 236 15.28 -18.78 -1.79
CA PRO A 236 15.05 -19.91 -2.70
C PRO A 236 13.85 -20.79 -2.33
N SER A 237 13.17 -20.52 -1.21
CA SER A 237 11.95 -21.22 -0.81
C SER A 237 10.80 -20.93 -1.77
N THR A 238 10.01 -21.95 -2.07
CA THR A 238 8.74 -21.78 -2.83
C THR A 238 7.60 -21.28 -1.95
N ASP A 239 7.81 -21.11 -0.63
CA ASP A 239 6.85 -20.48 0.27
C ASP A 239 7.05 -18.96 0.25
N PRO A 240 6.09 -18.16 -0.26
CA PRO A 240 6.19 -16.70 -0.30
C PRO A 240 6.32 -16.04 1.09
N MET A 241 5.97 -16.77 2.16
CA MET A 241 6.13 -16.34 3.54
C MET A 241 7.51 -16.64 4.13
N SER A 242 8.33 -17.41 3.43
CA SER A 242 9.72 -17.62 3.79
C SER A 242 10.49 -16.31 3.67
N ALA A 243 11.41 -16.06 4.60
CA ALA A 243 12.11 -14.78 4.79
C ALA A 243 11.22 -13.54 5.08
N TRP A 244 9.89 -13.65 4.95
CA TRP A 244 8.97 -12.53 5.12
C TRP A 244 9.02 -11.99 6.56
N GLY A 245 9.36 -10.71 6.69
CA GLY A 245 9.29 -10.02 7.97
C GLY A 245 10.29 -8.88 8.12
N HIS A 246 10.24 -8.27 9.31
CA HIS A 246 11.16 -7.24 9.76
C HIS A 246 12.60 -7.75 9.87
N ILE A 247 13.55 -6.82 10.04
CA ILE A 247 14.96 -7.17 10.26
C ILE A 247 15.07 -8.19 11.38
N GLY A 248 15.83 -9.27 11.13
CA GLY A 248 15.95 -10.41 12.03
C GLY A 248 15.21 -11.66 11.55
N SER A 249 14.33 -11.56 10.54
CA SER A 249 13.87 -12.76 9.83
C SER A 249 15.04 -13.47 9.13
N GLN A 250 14.89 -14.77 8.91
CA GLN A 250 15.90 -15.62 8.29
C GLN A 250 15.40 -16.12 6.93
N ARG A 251 16.28 -16.09 5.93
CA ARG A 251 16.07 -16.82 4.67
C ARG A 251 16.27 -18.30 4.87
N SER A 252 15.64 -19.09 4.00
CA SER A 252 15.74 -20.55 4.01
C SER A 252 17.15 -21.06 3.74
N ASP A 253 17.97 -20.29 3.02
CA ASP A 253 19.38 -20.59 2.72
C ASP A 253 20.38 -20.03 3.73
N GLY A 254 19.91 -19.38 4.80
CA GLY A 254 20.76 -18.82 5.86
C GLY A 254 21.51 -17.54 5.47
N VAL A 255 21.26 -16.95 4.29
CA VAL A 255 21.88 -15.68 3.90
C VAL A 255 21.46 -14.57 4.89
N PRO A 256 22.40 -13.84 5.52
CA PRO A 256 22.07 -12.81 6.51
C PRO A 256 21.21 -11.68 5.95
N SER A 257 20.31 -11.15 6.78
CA SER A 257 19.48 -9.98 6.46
C SER A 257 20.30 -8.77 6.05
N VAL A 258 19.92 -8.11 4.95
CA VAL A 258 20.48 -6.83 4.48
C VAL A 258 19.39 -5.76 4.34
N GLY A 259 19.81 -4.51 4.14
CA GLY A 259 18.92 -3.38 3.87
C GLY A 259 18.31 -2.72 5.11
N CYS A 260 17.26 -1.92 4.90
CA CYS A 260 16.57 -1.14 5.92
C CYS A 260 15.15 -1.66 6.14
N ASP A 261 14.67 -1.51 7.38
CA ASP A 261 13.30 -1.88 7.75
C ASP A 261 12.29 -0.76 7.44
N GLY A 262 11.01 -1.14 7.45
CA GLY A 262 9.87 -0.25 7.25
C GLY A 262 8.55 -0.96 7.51
N ASN A 263 7.44 -0.28 7.25
CA ASN A 263 6.13 -0.92 7.18
C ASN A 263 6.08 -1.79 5.93
N LEU A 264 5.85 -3.09 6.11
CA LEU A 264 5.86 -4.06 5.03
C LEU A 264 4.43 -4.33 4.53
N ALA A 265 4.29 -4.51 3.22
CA ALA A 265 3.07 -5.04 2.60
C ALA A 265 3.44 -5.83 1.35
N GLY A 266 2.67 -6.87 1.04
CA GLY A 266 2.91 -7.69 -0.13
C GLY A 266 1.66 -8.40 -0.65
N GLY A 267 1.87 -9.25 -1.65
CA GLY A 267 0.82 -10.04 -2.30
C GLY A 267 0.64 -9.70 -3.79
N SER A 268 -0.30 -10.41 -4.40
CA SER A 268 -0.60 -10.28 -5.84
C SER A 268 -1.38 -9.02 -6.16
N ASN A 269 -1.12 -8.48 -7.36
CA ASN A 269 -1.81 -7.36 -7.99
C ASN A 269 -1.76 -6.06 -7.17
N ASN A 270 -0.74 -5.87 -6.32
CA ASN A 270 -0.56 -4.57 -5.70
C ASN A 270 0.16 -3.61 -6.64
N THR A 271 -0.25 -2.36 -6.55
CA THR A 271 0.45 -1.17 -7.04
C THR A 271 0.84 -0.27 -5.87
N GLY A 272 1.65 0.76 -6.13
CA GLY A 272 1.97 1.80 -5.13
C GLY A 272 0.73 2.40 -4.45
N ALA A 273 -0.36 2.62 -5.20
CA ALA A 273 -1.61 3.11 -4.64
C ALA A 273 -2.29 2.10 -3.71
N THR A 274 -2.36 0.82 -4.12
CA THR A 274 -3.03 -0.20 -3.29
C THR A 274 -2.30 -0.47 -1.97
N VAL A 275 -0.96 -0.43 -1.94
CA VAL A 275 -0.20 -0.63 -0.70
C VAL A 275 -0.32 0.55 0.26
N ALA A 276 -0.41 1.79 -0.28
CA ALA A 276 -0.76 2.96 0.53
C ALA A 276 -2.11 2.77 1.25
N GLN A 277 -3.12 2.30 0.52
CA GLN A 277 -4.43 2.00 1.09
C GLN A 277 -4.36 0.90 2.17
N LYS A 278 -3.68 -0.22 1.89
CA LYS A 278 -3.50 -1.32 2.86
C LYS A 278 -2.87 -0.85 4.17
N TRP A 279 -1.85 0.02 4.10
CA TRP A 279 -1.23 0.57 5.31
C TRP A 279 -2.16 1.52 6.06
N TRP A 280 -3.00 2.29 5.37
CA TRP A 280 -4.02 3.11 6.02
C TRP A 280 -5.08 2.27 6.75
N ASP A 281 -5.52 1.18 6.14
CA ASP A 281 -6.57 0.32 6.72
C ASP A 281 -6.07 -0.52 7.90
N SER A 282 -4.75 -0.69 8.03
CA SER A 282 -4.12 -1.38 9.16
C SER A 282 -3.72 -0.40 10.28
N SER A 283 -4.28 -0.56 11.48
CA SER A 283 -4.08 0.39 12.60
C SER A 283 -2.62 0.63 12.98
N GLY A 284 -1.79 -0.43 13.01
CA GLY A 284 -0.37 -0.34 13.34
C GLY A 284 0.42 0.42 12.27
N HIS A 285 0.26 0.03 11.01
CA HIS A 285 0.91 0.69 9.86
C HIS A 285 0.44 2.14 9.68
N ARG A 286 -0.85 2.41 9.88
CA ARG A 286 -1.40 3.76 9.86
C ARG A 286 -0.76 4.64 10.92
N THR A 287 -0.67 4.14 12.15
CA THR A 287 -0.07 4.88 13.26
C THR A 287 1.40 5.20 13.00
N SER A 288 2.17 4.24 12.50
CA SER A 288 3.61 4.41 12.25
C SER A 288 3.89 5.26 10.99
N LEU A 289 3.13 5.07 9.91
CA LEU A 289 3.38 5.68 8.60
C LEU A 289 2.64 6.98 8.35
N TYR A 290 1.37 7.05 8.72
CA TYR A 290 0.54 8.24 8.48
C TYR A 290 0.54 9.19 9.68
N LYS A 291 0.93 8.69 10.86
CA LYS A 291 1.02 9.47 12.10
C LYS A 291 -0.16 10.44 12.26
N PRO A 292 -1.41 9.96 12.32
CA PRO A 292 -2.60 10.81 12.33
C PRO A 292 -2.64 11.77 13.54
N THR A 293 -1.89 11.49 14.60
CA THR A 293 -1.76 12.32 15.80
C THR A 293 -0.56 13.28 15.76
N TYR A 294 0.23 13.29 14.68
CA TYR A 294 1.37 14.20 14.55
C TYR A 294 0.89 15.64 14.33
N ALA A 295 1.18 16.50 15.30
CA ALA A 295 0.78 17.92 15.28
C ALA A 295 1.84 18.87 14.70
N GLY A 296 3.00 18.34 14.28
CA GLY A 296 4.07 19.15 13.70
C GLY A 296 3.87 19.46 12.22
N THR A 297 4.79 20.23 11.65
CA THR A 297 4.82 20.49 10.19
C THR A 297 5.33 19.27 9.42
N THR A 298 4.77 19.04 8.23
CA THR A 298 5.21 18.00 7.27
C THR A 298 6.28 18.49 6.30
N VAL A 299 6.70 19.76 6.38
CA VAL A 299 7.72 20.33 5.47
C VAL A 299 9.08 19.64 5.61
N GLY A 300 9.48 19.26 6.83
CA GLY A 300 10.70 18.49 7.12
C GLY A 300 10.48 16.98 7.26
N VAL A 301 9.35 16.47 6.75
CA VAL A 301 9.04 15.04 6.78
C VAL A 301 9.33 14.45 5.42
N CYS A 302 10.01 13.30 5.40
CA CYS A 302 10.15 12.46 4.22
C CYS A 302 9.42 11.14 4.40
N ILE A 303 8.74 10.71 3.33
CA ILE A 303 8.18 9.37 3.22
C ILE A 303 9.06 8.61 2.24
N LEU A 304 9.72 7.59 2.76
CA LEU A 304 10.57 6.74 1.96
C LEU A 304 9.74 5.55 1.47
N PHE A 305 9.97 5.10 0.24
CA PHE A 305 9.21 4.03 -0.38
C PHE A 305 10.10 3.14 -1.25
N ALA A 306 9.83 1.84 -1.21
CA ALA A 306 10.38 0.86 -2.12
C ALA A 306 9.33 -0.21 -2.43
N MET A 307 9.43 -0.80 -3.62
CA MET A 307 8.59 -1.91 -4.09
C MET A 307 9.42 -2.83 -4.98
N THR A 308 9.17 -4.13 -4.91
CA THR A 308 9.76 -5.13 -5.82
C THR A 308 8.65 -5.97 -6.43
N HIS A 309 8.89 -6.49 -7.63
CA HIS A 309 7.94 -7.24 -8.45
C HIS A 309 8.53 -8.61 -8.79
N GLY A 310 7.75 -9.66 -8.53
CA GLY A 310 8.17 -11.05 -8.59
C GLY A 310 9.05 -11.48 -7.43
N GLY A 311 9.70 -12.62 -7.63
CA GLY A 311 10.57 -13.29 -6.69
C GLY A 311 10.97 -14.66 -7.22
N VAL A 312 12.10 -15.17 -6.74
CA VAL A 312 12.59 -16.50 -7.10
C VAL A 312 12.09 -17.51 -6.07
N PRO A 313 11.91 -18.79 -6.44
CA PRO A 313 12.12 -19.34 -7.79
C PRO A 313 10.95 -19.13 -8.76
N ASN A 314 9.75 -18.79 -8.29
CA ASN A 314 8.53 -18.93 -9.10
C ASN A 314 7.41 -17.92 -8.81
N GLU A 315 7.73 -16.76 -8.24
CA GLU A 315 6.71 -15.73 -8.01
C GLU A 315 6.52 -14.85 -9.25
N PRO A 316 5.28 -14.66 -9.73
CA PRO A 316 5.02 -13.89 -10.93
C PRO A 316 5.28 -12.39 -10.68
N TYR A 317 5.53 -11.63 -11.75
CA TYR A 317 5.68 -10.17 -11.68
C TYR A 317 4.54 -9.46 -10.93
N SER A 318 3.32 -9.99 -11.00
CA SER A 318 2.17 -9.43 -10.28
C SER A 318 2.25 -9.60 -8.77
N PHE A 319 3.08 -10.49 -8.25
CA PHE A 319 3.38 -10.57 -6.81
C PHE A 319 4.37 -9.48 -6.45
N THR A 320 4.04 -8.69 -5.43
CA THR A 320 4.85 -7.55 -5.03
C THR A 320 5.21 -7.61 -3.56
N ARG A 321 6.34 -7.00 -3.22
CA ARG A 321 6.72 -6.65 -1.85
C ARG A 321 6.94 -5.15 -1.80
N SER A 322 6.58 -4.52 -0.71
CA SER A 322 6.72 -3.07 -0.56
C SER A 322 7.07 -2.70 0.86
N ALA A 323 7.80 -1.60 1.00
CA ALA A 323 8.22 -1.04 2.27
C ALA A 323 8.05 0.48 2.26
N SER A 324 7.62 1.04 3.39
CA SER A 324 7.61 2.49 3.56
C SER A 324 7.87 2.92 4.99
N ARG A 325 8.51 4.09 5.17
CA ARG A 325 8.80 4.66 6.49
C ARG A 325 8.66 6.17 6.50
N TRP A 326 8.21 6.70 7.63
CA TRP A 326 8.19 8.11 7.97
C TRP A 326 9.51 8.50 8.64
N VAL A 327 10.24 9.45 8.06
CA VAL A 327 11.50 9.98 8.61
C VAL A 327 11.54 11.50 8.55
N THR A 328 12.56 12.08 9.15
CA THR A 328 12.91 13.49 8.98
C THR A 328 13.83 13.66 7.78
N CYS A 329 13.61 14.71 7.01
CA CYS A 329 14.59 15.30 6.11
C CYS A 329 14.79 16.78 6.50
#